data_AF-A0A1C5M6Y2-F1
#
_entry.id   AF-A0A1C5M6Y2-F1
#
_cell.length_a   1.000
_cell.length_b   1.000
_cell.length_c   1.000
_cell.angle_alpha   90.00
_cell.angle_beta   90.00
_cell.angle_gamma   90.00
#
_symmetry.space_group_name_H-M   'P 1'
#
loop_
_entity.id
_entity.type
_entity.pdbx_description
1 polymer ?
#
loop_
_entity_poly.entity_id
_entity_poly.type
_entity_poly.pdbx_seq_one_letter_code
_entity_poly.pdbx_strand_id
1 'polypeptide(L)'
;MTKTGIRRDSEHRVLRRGESIRWDGKYQFKYHVNDKAYFVYSWRLEPTDKLPAGKKPCLSLRELAAIFIFVARFNTPYRCGKF
;
A
#
# COMPACT_ATOMS: atom_id res chain seq x y z
N MET A 1 13.90 -20.39 15.56
CA MET A 1 13.34 -20.22 14.19
C MET A 1 12.21 -19.20 14.25
N THR A 2 12.50 -17.92 13.97
CA THR A 2 11.45 -16.90 13.91
C THR A 2 10.61 -17.17 12.68
N LYS A 3 9.38 -17.69 12.86
CA LYS A 3 8.39 -17.78 11.80
C LYS A 3 8.20 -16.36 11.26
N THR A 4 8.86 -16.01 10.17
CA THR A 4 8.51 -14.85 9.36
C THR A 4 7.16 -15.22 8.74
N GLY A 5 6.10 -15.11 9.54
CA GLY A 5 4.76 -15.52 9.18
C GLY A 5 4.35 -14.69 7.99
N ILE A 6 4.38 -15.31 6.81
CA ILE A 6 3.86 -14.71 5.59
C ILE A 6 2.39 -14.42 5.86
N ARG A 7 2.05 -13.14 5.99
CA ARG A 7 0.67 -12.72 6.26
C ARG A 7 -0.10 -12.96 4.97
N ARG A 8 -1.15 -13.77 5.07
CA ARG A 8 -2.02 -14.11 3.94
C ARG A 8 -3.37 -13.43 4.11
N ASP A 9 -3.95 -13.00 3.01
CA ASP A 9 -5.34 -12.57 2.96
C ASP A 9 -6.31 -13.78 3.04
N SER A 10 -7.60 -13.49 3.20
CA SER A 10 -8.72 -14.42 3.07
C SER A 10 -8.66 -15.23 1.77
N GLU A 11 -8.15 -14.64 0.68
CA GLU A 11 -7.95 -15.32 -0.60
C GLU A 11 -6.57 -16.00 -0.73
N HIS A 12 -5.88 -16.25 0.39
CA HIS A 12 -4.55 -16.86 0.51
C HIS A 12 -3.42 -16.12 -0.22
N ARG A 13 -3.66 -14.91 -0.69
CA ARG A 13 -2.65 -14.07 -1.33
C ARG A 13 -1.65 -13.57 -0.30
N VAL A 14 -0.38 -13.53 -0.70
CA VAL A 14 0.71 -13.05 0.16
C VAL A 14 0.73 -11.53 0.19
N LEU A 15 0.51 -10.96 1.37
CA LEU A 15 0.68 -9.52 1.62
C LEU A 15 2.18 -9.19 1.65
N ARG A 16 2.57 -8.16 0.89
CA ARG A 16 3.93 -7.60 0.90
C ARG A 16 4.19 -6.85 2.21
N ARG A 17 5.46 -6.50 2.45
CA ARG A 17 5.85 -5.68 3.61
C ARG A 17 5.12 -4.34 3.59
N GLY A 18 4.47 -4.00 4.69
CA GLY A 18 3.68 -2.77 4.83
C GLY A 18 2.22 -2.91 4.42
N GLU A 19 1.82 -4.01 3.78
CA GLU A 19 0.42 -4.32 3.47
C GLU A 19 -0.24 -5.03 4.67
N SER A 20 -1.44 -4.60 5.03
CA SER A 20 -2.27 -5.20 6.10
C SER A 20 -3.75 -5.11 5.72
N ILE A 21 -4.57 -5.95 6.33
CA ILE A 21 -6.03 -5.89 6.19
C ILE A 21 -6.60 -5.27 7.45
N ARG A 22 -7.57 -4.38 7.27
CA ARG A 22 -8.33 -3.75 8.35
C ARG A 22 -9.57 -4.59 8.67
N TRP A 23 -10.15 -4.42 9.84
CA TRP A 23 -11.38 -5.10 10.25
C TRP A 23 -12.54 -4.90 9.26
N ASP A 24 -12.58 -3.77 8.56
CA ASP A 24 -13.57 -3.44 7.52
C ASP A 24 -13.43 -4.27 6.22
N GLY A 25 -12.38 -5.09 6.10
CA GLY A 25 -12.02 -5.75 4.83
C GLY A 25 -11.31 -4.84 3.82
N LYS A 26 -11.03 -3.59 4.20
CA LYS A 26 -10.17 -2.69 3.41
C LYS A 26 -8.71 -3.08 3.60
N TYR A 27 -7.97 -3.03 2.50
CA TYR A 27 -6.52 -3.09 2.55
C TYR A 27 -5.96 -1.75 3.04
N GLN A 28 -4.94 -1.85 3.88
CA GLN A 28 -4.16 -0.75 4.39
C GLN A 28 -2.71 -0.95 3.98
N PHE A 29 -2.09 0.12 3.50
CA PHE A 29 -0.66 0.16 3.25
C PHE A 29 -0.01 1.22 4.14
N LYS A 30 0.93 0.78 4.99
CA LYS A 30 1.76 1.65 5.82
C LYS A 30 3.11 1.84 5.15
N TYR A 31 3.49 3.09 4.92
CA TYR A 31 4.83 3.46 4.47
C TYR A 31 5.38 4.61 5.29
N HIS A 32 6.70 4.77 5.27
CA HIS A 32 7.39 5.86 5.95
C HIS A 32 8.05 6.77 4.91
N VAL A 33 7.89 8.08 5.06
CA VAL A 33 8.58 9.09 4.25
C VAL A 33 9.15 10.10 5.23
N ASN A 34 10.47 10.29 5.20
CA ASN A 34 11.17 11.25 6.06
C ASN A 34 10.71 11.14 7.54
N ASP A 35 10.77 9.91 8.08
CA ASP A 35 10.37 9.56 9.46
C ASP A 35 8.88 9.75 9.80
N LYS A 36 8.06 10.22 8.86
CA LYS A 36 6.61 10.33 9.01
C LYS A 36 5.91 9.10 8.43
N ALA A 37 5.04 8.50 9.23
CA ALA A 37 4.23 7.36 8.79
C ALA A 37 3.00 7.84 8.02
N TYR A 38 2.79 7.24 6.85
CA TYR A 38 1.63 7.48 5.99
C TYR A 38 0.83 6.19 5.83
N PHE A 39 -0.48 6.36 5.70
CA PHE A 39 -1.44 5.28 5.59
C PHE A 39 -2.32 5.49 4.37
N VAL A 40 -2.32 4.50 3.47
CA VAL A 40 -3.19 4.46 2.29
C VAL A 40 -4.21 3.34 2.49
N TYR A 41 -5.44 3.58 2.07
CA TYR A 41 -6.54 2.63 2.17
C TYR A 41 -7.09 2.35 0.79
N SER A 42 -7.34 1.07 0.48
CA SER A 42 -8.05 0.68 -0.75
C SER A 42 -8.90 -0.56 -0.52
N TRP A 43 -9.96 -0.70 -1.32
CA TRP A 43 -10.77 -1.92 -1.38
C TRP A 43 -10.11 -3.02 -2.22
N ARG A 44 -9.12 -2.66 -3.04
CA ARG A 44 -8.47 -3.56 -3.99
C ARG A 44 -6.99 -3.65 -3.69
N LEU A 45 -6.44 -4.86 -3.67
CA LEU A 45 -5.00 -5.05 -3.52
C LEU A 45 -4.33 -4.90 -4.90
N GLU A 46 -4.87 -5.59 -5.90
CA GLU A 46 -4.43 -5.58 -7.28
C GLU A 46 -5.49 -4.98 -8.22
N PRO A 47 -5.08 -4.37 -9.34
CA PRO A 47 -5.99 -3.76 -10.31
C PRO A 47 -6.86 -4.79 -11.06
N THR A 48 -6.60 -6.07 -10.87
CA THR A 48 -7.38 -7.20 -11.40
C THR A 48 -8.49 -7.65 -10.45
N ASP A 49 -8.54 -7.15 -9.21
CA ASP A 49 -9.50 -7.61 -8.21
C ASP A 49 -10.92 -7.12 -8.50
N LYS A 50 -11.92 -8.00 -8.36
CA LYS A 50 -13.33 -7.64 -8.55
C LYS A 50 -13.77 -6.66 -7.46
N LEU A 51 -14.40 -5.54 -7.85
CA LEU A 51 -15.00 -4.64 -6.88
C LEU A 51 -16.31 -5.24 -6.34
N PRO A 52 -16.60 -5.10 -5.03
CA PRO A 52 -17.93 -5.35 -4.53
C PRO A 52 -18.93 -4.38 -5.20
N ALA A 53 -20.10 -4.91 -5.58
CA ALA A 53 -21.13 -4.16 -6.31
C ALA A 53 -21.51 -2.86 -5.57
N GLY A 54 -21.54 -1.74 -6.31
CA GLY A 54 -21.94 -0.43 -5.77
C GLY A 54 -20.82 0.42 -5.16
N LYS A 55 -19.54 0.03 -5.26
CA LYS A 55 -18.41 0.90 -4.89
C LYS A 55 -17.81 1.61 -6.10
N LYS A 56 -17.35 2.85 -5.89
CA LYS A 56 -16.67 3.64 -6.93
C LYS A 56 -15.43 2.88 -7.42
N PRO A 57 -15.11 2.94 -8.73
CA PRO A 57 -13.84 2.41 -9.23
C PRO A 57 -12.70 3.14 -8.53
N CYS A 58 -11.95 2.42 -7.71
CA CYS A 58 -10.80 2.94 -6.99
C CYS A 58 -9.52 2.34 -7.56
N LEU A 59 -8.45 3.15 -7.56
CA LEU A 59 -7.10 2.69 -7.86
C LEU A 59 -6.68 1.59 -6.86
N SER A 60 -5.89 0.64 -7.36
CA SER A 60 -5.40 -0.46 -6.51
C SER A 60 -4.41 0.05 -5.47
N LEU A 61 -4.31 -0.66 -4.34
CA LEU A 61 -3.35 -0.34 -3.29
C LEU A 61 -1.91 -0.28 -3.83
N ARG A 62 -1.58 -1.15 -4.80
CA ARG A 62 -0.25 -1.20 -5.44
C ARG A 62 0.02 0.01 -6.32
N GLU A 63 -0.95 0.45 -7.12
CA GLU A 63 -0.81 1.68 -7.92
C GLU A 63 -0.68 2.90 -7.02
N LEU A 64 -1.54 3.01 -6.00
CA LEU A 64 -1.46 4.09 -5.03
C LEU A 64 -0.12 4.07 -4.29
N ALA A 65 0.31 2.92 -3.76
CA ALA A 65 1.59 2.80 -3.08
C ALA A 65 2.76 3.15 -4.02
N ALA A 66 2.75 2.68 -5.27
CA ALA A 66 3.80 3.00 -6.23
C ALA A 66 3.84 4.49 -6.56
N ILE A 67 2.69 5.10 -6.85
CA ILE A 67 2.59 6.54 -7.13
C ILE A 67 3.00 7.36 -5.92
N PHE A 68 2.49 7.05 -4.72
CA PHE A 68 2.80 7.80 -3.51
C PHE A 68 4.24 7.60 -3.05
N ILE A 69 4.82 6.39 -3.13
CA ILE A 69 6.24 6.17 -2.83
C ILE A 69 7.11 6.89 -3.87
N PHE A 70 6.75 6.83 -5.15
CA PHE A 70 7.47 7.51 -6.22
C PHE A 70 7.43 9.02 -5.99
N VAL A 71 6.24 9.61 -5.87
CA VAL A 71 6.07 11.04 -5.57
C VAL A 71 6.78 11.40 -4.28
N ALA A 72 6.65 10.65 -3.19
CA ALA A 72 7.34 10.94 -1.94
C ALA A 72 8.87 10.90 -2.07
N ARG A 73 9.41 10.02 -2.91
CA ARG A 73 10.85 9.87 -3.16
C ARG A 73 11.39 10.93 -4.13
N PHE A 74 10.57 11.45 -5.05
CA PHE A 74 10.96 12.46 -6.04
C PHE A 74 10.53 13.90 -5.69
N ASN A 75 9.57 14.07 -4.78
CA ASN A 75 9.03 15.36 -4.33
C ASN A 75 9.58 15.79 -2.95
N THR A 76 10.59 15.09 -2.41
CA THR A 76 11.33 15.64 -1.27
C THR A 76 12.04 16.92 -1.71
N PRO A 77 11.77 18.09 -1.08
CA PRO A 77 12.38 19.37 -1.46
C PRO A 77 13.90 19.44 -1.21
N TYR A 78 14.50 18.42 -0.58
CA TYR A 78 15.94 18.27 -0.43
C TYR A 78 16.55 17.44 -1.56
N ARG A 79 16.42 17.92 -2.79
CA ARG A 79 17.46 17.70 -3.82
C ARG A 79 18.23 18.99 -4.03
N CYS A 80 18.67 19.59 -2.92
CA CYS A 80 19.77 20.55 -2.94
C CYS A 80 21.06 19.73 -3.01
N GLY A 81 21.81 19.90 -4.10
CA GLY A 81 23.23 19.60 -4.17
C GLY A 81 23.65 18.15 -4.06
N LYS A 82 23.80 17.50 -5.21
CA LYS A 82 25.09 16.83 -5.46
C LYS A 82 25.66 17.42 -6.74
N PHE A 83 26.76 18.14 -6.55
CA PHE A 83 27.75 18.49 -7.56
C PHE A 83 28.15 17.25 -8.38
#